data_AF-A0A974SYB4-F1
#
_entry.id   AF-A0A974SYB4-F1
#
_cell.length_a   1.000
_cell.length_b   1.000
_cell.length_c   1.000
_cell.angle_alpha   90.00
_cell.angle_beta   90.00
_cell.angle_gamma   90.00
#
_symmetry.space_group_name_H-M   'P 1'
#
loop_
_entity.id
_entity.type
_entity.pdbx_description
1 polymer ?
#
loop_
_entity_poly.entity_id
_entity_poly.type
_entity_poly.pdbx_seq_one_letter_code
_entity_poly.pdbx_strand_id
1 'polypeptide(L)'
;MNLEQIEKKLLARLERIGEHVLNFAVSADLNRTGEKEWMHLEGLVSSLWQSWGHFCRDVVMFSATGCTTASGNVLAPSVAPARWERVSYIAKQTRGSGSPILAGRTNSTLRLEPTWGDVGVLATVIPAANPVNRSQLLSAFGLGVQVSHLQTVRNAAAHRNGETMRNVLAIAHLYNLPRPPRHPIEALYWVDVASGDYAIEAWADEMRKIASVAVQ
;
A
#
# COMPACT_ATOMS: atom_id res chain seq x y z
N MET A 1 -5.03 7.41 -19.80
CA MET A 1 -5.30 7.75 -18.38
C MET A 1 -4.15 8.60 -17.87
N ASN A 2 -4.43 9.64 -17.08
CA ASN A 2 -3.40 10.51 -16.50
C ASN A 2 -3.06 10.02 -15.08
N LEU A 3 -1.78 9.75 -14.80
CA LEU A 3 -1.31 9.28 -13.49
C LEU A 3 -1.54 10.31 -12.38
N GLU A 4 -1.51 11.61 -12.69
CA GLU A 4 -1.82 12.69 -11.74
C GLU A 4 -3.23 12.55 -11.15
N GLN A 5 -4.20 12.07 -11.93
CA GLN A 5 -5.57 11.85 -11.43
C GLN A 5 -5.64 10.69 -10.43
N ILE A 6 -4.76 9.69 -10.59
CA ILE A 6 -4.67 8.54 -9.69
C ILE A 6 -4.03 8.97 -8.36
N GLU A 7 -2.98 9.79 -8.42
CA GLU A 7 -2.39 10.41 -7.23
C GLU A 7 -3.41 11.28 -6.48
N LYS A 8 -4.10 12.21 -7.16
CA LYS A 8 -5.10 13.08 -6.52
C LYS A 8 -6.19 12.29 -5.78
N LYS A 9 -6.64 11.16 -6.35
CA LYS A 9 -7.61 10.27 -5.70
C LYS A 9 -7.05 9.64 -4.42
N LEU A 10 -5.80 9.20 -4.44
CA LEU A 10 -5.13 8.67 -3.25
C LEU A 10 -4.99 9.78 -2.20
N LEU A 11 -4.43 10.93 -2.55
CA LEU A 11 -4.19 12.04 -1.61
C LEU A 11 -5.47 12.47 -0.90
N ALA A 12 -6.56 12.68 -1.64
CA ALA A 12 -7.87 13.02 -1.06
C ALA A 12 -8.44 11.92 -0.15
N ARG A 13 -8.01 10.66 -0.32
CA ARG A 13 -8.41 9.56 0.56
C ARG A 13 -7.53 9.46 1.79
N LEU A 14 -6.22 9.69 1.65
CA LEU A 14 -5.27 9.77 2.77
C LEU A 14 -5.63 10.90 3.73
N GLU A 15 -5.96 12.08 3.20
CA GLU A 15 -6.39 13.24 4.00
C GLU A 15 -7.62 12.91 4.85
N ARG A 16 -8.71 12.46 4.21
CA ARG A 16 -9.94 12.07 4.93
C ARG A 16 -9.70 11.01 6.00
N ILE A 17 -8.95 9.95 5.67
CA ILE A 17 -8.69 8.88 6.66
C ILE A 17 -7.80 9.39 7.79
N GLY A 18 -6.78 10.19 7.48
CA GLY A 18 -5.90 10.81 8.46
C GLY A 18 -6.68 11.68 9.46
N GLU A 19 -7.55 12.57 8.95
CA GLU A 19 -8.44 13.38 9.79
C GLU A 19 -9.30 12.53 10.73
N HIS A 20 -9.88 11.44 10.22
CA HIS A 20 -10.68 10.53 11.05
C HIS A 20 -9.86 9.86 12.15
N VAL A 21 -8.65 9.37 11.83
CA VAL A 21 -7.80 8.72 12.83
C VAL A 21 -7.28 9.72 13.86
N LEU A 22 -6.93 10.94 13.46
CA LEU A 22 -6.44 11.98 14.37
C LEU A 22 -7.53 12.51 15.30
N ASN A 23 -8.71 12.81 14.75
CA ASN A 23 -9.86 13.19 15.56
C ASN A 23 -10.19 12.10 16.59
N PHE A 24 -10.05 10.84 16.19
CA PHE A 24 -10.20 9.72 17.09
C PHE A 24 -9.05 9.65 18.12
N ALA A 25 -7.79 9.81 17.72
CA ALA A 25 -6.62 9.78 18.61
C ALA A 25 -6.67 10.88 19.69
N VAL A 26 -7.09 12.08 19.32
CA VAL A 26 -7.21 13.24 20.23
C VAL A 26 -8.39 13.07 21.20
N SER A 27 -9.47 12.43 20.76
CA SER A 27 -10.66 12.22 21.59
C SER A 27 -10.63 10.93 22.41
N ALA A 28 -9.77 9.98 22.04
CA ALA A 28 -9.63 8.70 22.71
C ALA A 28 -8.73 8.82 23.93
N ASP A 29 -9.29 8.53 25.11
CA ASP A 29 -8.47 8.10 26.24
C ASP A 29 -7.87 6.73 25.87
N LEU A 30 -6.56 6.69 25.57
CA LEU A 30 -5.84 5.47 25.21
C LEU A 30 -5.90 4.37 26.29
N ASN A 31 -6.30 4.72 27.53
CA ASN A 31 -6.55 3.74 28.58
C ASN A 31 -7.95 3.13 28.53
N ARG A 32 -8.89 3.75 27.80
CA ARG A 32 -10.28 3.33 27.64
C ARG A 32 -10.61 2.78 26.26
N THR A 33 -9.63 2.72 25.34
CA THR A 33 -9.82 2.07 24.02
C THR A 33 -10.33 0.65 24.24
N GLY A 34 -11.56 0.40 23.86
CA GLY A 34 -12.22 -0.88 23.98
C GLY A 34 -12.41 -1.55 22.62
N GLU A 35 -13.21 -2.59 22.63
CA GLU A 35 -13.45 -3.41 21.44
C GLU A 35 -14.13 -2.62 20.31
N LYS A 36 -15.06 -1.71 20.64
CA LYS A 36 -15.76 -0.86 19.65
C LYS A 36 -14.79 0.05 18.92
N GLU A 37 -13.87 0.64 19.67
CA GLU A 37 -12.83 1.51 19.16
C GLU A 37 -11.86 0.72 18.25
N TRP A 38 -11.45 -0.48 18.67
CA TRP A 38 -10.61 -1.34 17.84
C TRP A 38 -11.28 -1.70 16.51
N MET A 39 -12.57 -2.08 16.53
CA MET A 39 -13.33 -2.38 15.31
C MET A 39 -13.40 -1.17 14.37
N HIS A 40 -13.59 0.04 14.92
CA HIS A 40 -13.60 1.26 14.12
C HIS A 40 -12.25 1.51 13.44
N LEU A 41 -11.16 1.43 14.22
CA LEU A 41 -9.80 1.65 13.73
C LEU A 41 -9.37 0.58 12.70
N GLU A 42 -9.75 -0.68 12.90
CA GLU A 42 -9.56 -1.73 11.91
C GLU A 42 -10.23 -1.40 10.57
N GLY A 43 -11.44 -0.85 10.62
CA GLY A 43 -12.16 -0.37 9.43
C GLY A 43 -11.40 0.74 8.72
N LEU A 44 -10.90 1.74 9.45
CA LEU A 44 -10.12 2.85 8.89
C LEU A 44 -8.81 2.37 8.27
N VAL A 45 -8.05 1.53 8.97
CA VAL A 45 -6.80 0.94 8.49
C VAL A 45 -7.01 0.05 7.28
N SER A 46 -8.07 -0.75 7.27
CA SER A 46 -8.44 -1.56 6.11
C SER A 46 -8.79 -0.68 4.91
N SER A 47 -9.52 0.42 5.13
CA SER A 47 -9.81 1.38 4.06
C SER A 47 -8.55 2.09 3.55
N LEU A 48 -7.61 2.43 4.42
CA LEU A 48 -6.34 3.04 4.04
C LEU A 48 -5.52 2.08 3.16
N TRP A 49 -5.34 0.85 3.63
CA TRP A 49 -4.62 -0.18 2.91
C TRP A 49 -5.24 -0.48 1.54
N GLN A 50 -6.56 -0.56 1.44
CA GLN A 50 -7.24 -0.76 0.15
C GLN A 50 -7.00 0.41 -0.80
N SER A 51 -7.05 1.66 -0.31
CA SER A 51 -6.77 2.84 -1.12
C SER A 51 -5.35 2.82 -1.68
N TRP A 52 -4.38 2.45 -0.84
CA TRP A 52 -2.99 2.25 -1.23
C TRP A 52 -2.83 1.12 -2.27
N GLY A 53 -3.47 -0.02 -2.04
CA GLY A 53 -3.44 -1.14 -2.98
C GLY A 53 -4.03 -0.79 -4.34
N HIS A 54 -5.13 -0.03 -4.37
CA HIS A 54 -5.73 0.46 -5.61
C HIS A 54 -4.80 1.44 -6.35
N PHE A 55 -4.17 2.38 -5.64
CA PHE A 55 -3.18 3.27 -6.22
C PHE A 55 -2.03 2.49 -6.88
N CYS A 56 -1.41 1.57 -6.13
CA CYS A 56 -0.30 0.77 -6.62
C CYS A 56 -0.69 -0.05 -7.85
N ARG A 57 -1.87 -0.69 -7.79
CA ARG A 57 -2.43 -1.43 -8.91
C ARG A 57 -2.58 -0.54 -10.13
N ASP A 58 -3.28 0.57 -10.01
CA ASP A 58 -3.62 1.43 -11.15
C ASP A 58 -2.37 2.04 -11.77
N VAL A 59 -1.42 2.54 -10.97
CA VAL A 59 -0.14 3.09 -11.49
C VAL A 59 0.62 2.04 -12.30
N VAL A 60 0.75 0.81 -11.80
CA VAL A 60 1.45 -0.26 -12.52
C VAL A 60 0.70 -0.66 -13.80
N MET A 61 -0.63 -0.81 -13.71
CA MET A 61 -1.47 -1.18 -14.85
C MET A 61 -1.35 -0.14 -15.96
N PHE A 62 -1.59 1.13 -15.66
CA PHE A 62 -1.56 2.20 -16.65
C PHE A 62 -0.16 2.45 -17.20
N SER A 63 0.88 2.35 -16.37
CA SER A 63 2.27 2.46 -16.84
C SER A 63 2.62 1.36 -17.86
N ALA A 64 2.08 0.15 -17.69
CA ALA A 64 2.33 -0.97 -18.60
C ALA A 64 1.40 -0.98 -19.82
N THR A 65 0.18 -0.47 -19.72
CA THR A 65 -0.78 -0.40 -20.85
C THR A 65 -0.70 0.90 -21.65
N GLY A 66 0.16 1.83 -21.23
CA GLY A 66 0.29 3.16 -21.81
C GLY A 66 -0.55 4.22 -21.08
N CYS A 67 0.07 5.35 -20.78
CA CYS A 67 -0.53 6.43 -19.98
C CYS A 67 0.17 7.77 -20.23
N THR A 68 -0.31 8.81 -19.55
CA THR A 68 0.38 10.10 -19.45
C THR A 68 0.80 10.29 -17.99
N THR A 69 2.08 10.59 -17.76
CA THR A 69 2.61 10.87 -16.43
C THR A 69 2.16 12.26 -15.95
N ALA A 70 2.36 12.55 -14.66
CA ALA A 70 2.06 13.86 -14.09
C ALA A 70 2.92 14.99 -14.71
N SER A 71 4.12 14.65 -15.17
CA SER A 71 5.01 15.56 -15.91
C SER A 71 4.61 15.76 -17.38
N GLY A 72 3.54 15.11 -17.85
CA GLY A 72 3.04 15.22 -19.22
C GLY A 72 3.68 14.25 -20.22
N ASN A 73 4.59 13.37 -19.78
CA ASN A 73 5.21 12.39 -20.66
C ASN A 73 4.21 11.31 -21.07
N VAL A 74 4.13 10.99 -22.36
CA VAL A 74 3.30 9.89 -22.87
C VAL A 74 4.13 8.61 -22.88
N LEU A 75 3.70 7.62 -22.08
CA LEU A 75 4.32 6.30 -22.03
C LEU A 75 3.61 5.37 -23.01
N ALA A 76 4.40 4.71 -23.87
CA ALA A 76 3.89 3.67 -24.75
C ALA A 76 3.60 2.38 -23.97
N PRO A 77 2.63 1.56 -24.40
CA PRO A 77 2.37 0.26 -23.77
C PRO A 77 3.58 -0.68 -23.87
N SER A 78 3.92 -1.34 -22.77
CA SER A 78 4.96 -2.37 -22.73
C SER A 78 4.43 -3.80 -22.88
N VAL A 79 3.11 -3.98 -22.74
CA VAL A 79 2.46 -5.29 -22.81
C VAL A 79 1.56 -5.44 -24.03
N ALA A 80 1.50 -6.66 -24.56
CA ALA A 80 0.61 -7.05 -25.64
C ALA A 80 -0.31 -8.21 -25.20
N PRO A 81 -1.64 -8.07 -25.30
CA PRO A 81 -2.39 -6.85 -25.65
C PRO A 81 -2.25 -5.75 -24.58
N ALA A 82 -2.34 -4.48 -25.00
CA ALA A 82 -2.24 -3.29 -24.15
C ALA A 82 -3.52 -3.07 -23.32
N ARG A 83 -3.80 -4.01 -22.40
CA ARG A 83 -4.98 -4.01 -21.53
C ARG A 83 -4.63 -4.50 -20.14
N TRP A 84 -5.37 -4.05 -19.13
CA TRP A 84 -5.08 -4.33 -17.73
C TRP A 84 -5.11 -5.84 -17.43
N GLU A 85 -5.94 -6.63 -18.13
CA GLU A 85 -6.03 -8.08 -17.93
C GLU A 85 -4.71 -8.79 -18.28
N ARG A 86 -3.91 -8.21 -19.19
CA ARG A 86 -2.59 -8.74 -19.52
C ARG A 86 -1.62 -8.54 -18.36
N VAL A 87 -1.59 -7.33 -17.79
CA VAL A 87 -0.76 -7.00 -16.63
C VAL A 87 -1.21 -7.81 -15.40
N SER A 88 -2.53 -7.97 -15.20
CA SER A 88 -3.11 -8.83 -14.16
C SER A 88 -2.66 -10.29 -14.29
N TYR A 89 -2.59 -10.84 -15.51
CA TYR A 89 -2.04 -12.18 -15.75
C TYR A 89 -0.56 -12.28 -15.40
N ILE A 90 0.24 -11.29 -15.82
CA ILE A 90 1.67 -11.22 -15.49
C ILE A 90 1.83 -11.21 -13.96
N ALA A 91 1.08 -10.37 -13.26
CA ALA A 91 1.14 -10.23 -11.81
C ALA A 91 0.71 -11.50 -11.06
N LYS A 92 -0.31 -12.20 -11.54
CA LYS A 92 -0.68 -13.52 -11.04
C LYS A 92 0.44 -14.54 -11.23
N GLN A 93 1.11 -14.51 -12.40
CA GLN A 93 2.12 -15.50 -12.76
C GLN A 93 3.45 -15.29 -12.04
N THR A 94 3.86 -14.05 -11.77
CA THR A 94 5.08 -13.77 -10.99
C THR A 94 4.99 -14.28 -9.55
N ARG A 95 3.77 -14.36 -9.00
CA ARG A 95 3.51 -14.96 -7.69
C ARG A 95 3.33 -16.48 -7.74
N GLY A 96 2.99 -17.04 -8.90
CA GLY A 96 2.59 -18.44 -9.07
C GLY A 96 3.68 -19.33 -9.67
N SER A 97 4.08 -20.35 -8.92
CA SER A 97 4.73 -21.61 -9.38
C SER A 97 5.94 -21.54 -10.32
N GLY A 98 6.52 -20.37 -10.60
CA GLY A 98 7.65 -20.23 -11.53
C GLY A 98 7.32 -20.59 -12.99
N SER A 99 6.04 -20.73 -13.35
CA SER A 99 5.66 -21.07 -14.72
C SER A 99 5.90 -19.88 -15.65
N PRO A 100 6.30 -20.12 -16.92
CA PRO A 100 6.67 -19.04 -17.83
C PRO A 100 5.47 -18.15 -18.14
N ILE A 101 5.73 -16.84 -18.27
CA ILE A 101 4.74 -15.86 -18.68
C ILE A 101 4.47 -16.04 -20.17
N LEU A 102 3.34 -16.67 -20.51
CA LEU A 102 2.98 -16.94 -21.91
C LEU A 102 2.47 -15.68 -22.60
N ALA A 103 2.83 -15.47 -23.87
CA ALA A 103 2.35 -14.33 -24.67
C ALA A 103 0.82 -14.35 -24.87
N GLY A 104 0.19 -13.18 -24.94
CA GLY A 104 -1.25 -13.02 -25.24
C GLY A 104 -2.24 -13.47 -24.16
N ARG A 105 -1.81 -14.25 -23.16
CA ARG A 105 -2.67 -14.70 -22.05
C ARG A 105 -3.07 -13.54 -21.14
N THR A 106 -4.27 -13.64 -20.57
CA THR A 106 -4.88 -12.59 -19.74
C THR A 106 -5.63 -13.16 -18.55
N ASN A 107 -5.82 -12.32 -17.53
CA ASN A 107 -6.59 -12.60 -16.34
C ASN A 107 -7.60 -11.47 -16.14
N SER A 108 -8.89 -11.80 -16.23
CA SER A 108 -9.99 -10.89 -15.89
C SER A 108 -10.53 -11.13 -14.49
N THR A 109 -10.01 -12.13 -13.76
CA THR A 109 -10.50 -12.51 -12.44
C THR A 109 -9.69 -11.81 -11.34
N LEU A 110 -10.29 -10.78 -10.72
CA LEU A 110 -9.62 -9.94 -9.72
C LEU A 110 -9.18 -10.71 -8.47
N ARG A 111 -9.95 -11.70 -8.01
CA ARG A 111 -9.56 -12.53 -6.83
C ARG A 111 -8.29 -13.36 -7.04
N LEU A 112 -7.79 -13.45 -8.27
CA LEU A 112 -6.53 -14.14 -8.60
C LEU A 112 -5.34 -13.17 -8.70
N GLU A 113 -5.58 -11.86 -8.55
CA GLU A 113 -4.52 -10.87 -8.49
C GLU A 113 -3.74 -11.01 -7.17
N PRO A 114 -2.46 -10.60 -7.16
CA PRO A 114 -1.72 -10.55 -5.91
C PRO A 114 -2.23 -9.42 -5.02
N THR A 115 -1.74 -9.38 -3.78
CA THR A 115 -2.01 -8.26 -2.87
C THR A 115 -1.25 -7.02 -3.36
N TRP A 116 -1.95 -6.17 -4.10
CA TRP A 116 -1.43 -4.85 -4.47
C TRP A 116 -1.17 -4.00 -3.23
N GLY A 117 -0.07 -3.25 -3.23
CA GLY A 117 0.40 -2.46 -2.09
C GLY A 117 1.54 -3.12 -1.31
N ASP A 118 1.77 -4.42 -1.49
CA ASP A 118 2.96 -5.11 -0.98
C ASP A 118 4.19 -4.78 -1.85
N VAL A 119 5.23 -4.22 -1.23
CA VAL A 119 6.44 -3.77 -1.93
C VAL A 119 7.19 -4.95 -2.58
N GLY A 120 7.20 -6.12 -1.94
CA GLY A 120 7.82 -7.32 -2.50
C GLY A 120 7.08 -7.83 -3.74
N VAL A 121 5.75 -7.79 -3.72
CA VAL A 121 4.93 -8.06 -4.90
C VAL A 121 5.27 -7.07 -6.01
N LEU A 122 5.26 -5.77 -5.72
CA LEU A 122 5.54 -4.73 -6.73
C LEU A 122 6.94 -4.89 -7.33
N ALA A 123 7.95 -5.22 -6.52
CA ALA A 123 9.32 -5.46 -6.95
C ALA A 123 9.46 -6.63 -7.93
N THR A 124 8.52 -7.59 -7.94
CA THR A 124 8.50 -8.70 -8.91
C THR A 124 7.64 -8.41 -10.14
N VAL A 125 6.49 -7.76 -9.94
CA VAL A 125 5.52 -7.48 -11.02
C VAL A 125 6.04 -6.41 -11.97
N ILE A 126 6.62 -5.32 -11.45
CA ILE A 126 7.09 -4.18 -12.26
C ILE A 126 8.16 -4.62 -13.28
N PRO A 127 9.21 -5.37 -12.90
CA PRO A 127 10.16 -5.88 -13.88
C PRO A 127 9.54 -6.82 -14.91
N ALA A 128 8.58 -7.66 -14.50
CA ALA A 128 7.93 -8.61 -15.40
C ALA A 128 6.98 -7.94 -16.41
N ALA A 129 6.28 -6.87 -16.01
CA ALA A 129 5.44 -6.06 -16.90
C ALA A 129 6.26 -5.08 -17.77
N ASN A 130 7.49 -4.79 -17.34
CA ASN A 130 8.50 -3.97 -18.04
C ASN A 130 7.97 -2.63 -18.60
N PRO A 131 7.26 -1.81 -17.82
CA PRO A 131 6.80 -0.51 -18.29
C PRO A 131 7.97 0.43 -18.62
N VAL A 132 7.73 1.45 -19.44
CA VAL A 132 8.79 2.39 -19.87
C VAL A 132 9.45 3.10 -18.67
N ASN A 133 8.66 3.45 -17.66
CA ASN A 133 9.10 4.08 -16.42
C ASN A 133 9.49 3.08 -15.31
N ARG A 134 9.89 1.85 -15.66
CA ARG A 134 10.21 0.77 -14.70
C ARG A 134 11.16 1.21 -13.58
N SER A 135 12.25 1.90 -13.91
CA SER A 135 13.25 2.36 -12.92
C SER A 135 12.64 3.34 -11.93
N GLN A 136 11.81 4.27 -12.41
CA GLN A 136 11.10 5.24 -11.59
C GLN A 136 10.16 4.53 -10.61
N LEU A 137 9.35 3.58 -11.08
CA LEU A 137 8.44 2.83 -10.22
C LEU A 137 9.17 2.01 -9.17
N LEU A 138 10.27 1.33 -9.54
CA LEU A 138 11.09 0.57 -8.58
C LEU A 138 11.72 1.50 -7.53
N SER A 139 12.23 2.66 -7.95
CA SER A 139 12.77 3.66 -7.03
C SER A 139 11.70 4.19 -6.08
N ALA A 140 10.50 4.48 -6.59
CA ALA A 140 9.40 5.02 -5.81
C ALA A 140 8.93 4.00 -4.76
N PHE A 141 8.58 2.78 -5.19
CA PHE A 141 8.06 1.76 -4.28
C PHE A 141 9.13 1.17 -3.35
N GLY A 142 10.42 1.30 -3.71
CA GLY A 142 11.53 0.94 -2.82
C GLY A 142 11.63 1.81 -1.56
N LEU A 143 10.95 2.97 -1.52
CA LEU A 143 10.88 3.81 -0.33
C LEU A 143 9.90 3.29 0.74
N GLY A 144 9.06 2.29 0.43
CA GLY A 144 7.91 1.86 1.24
C GLY A 144 8.21 1.05 2.50
N VAL A 145 9.18 1.48 3.31
CA VAL A 145 9.56 0.80 4.55
C VAL A 145 8.43 0.92 5.57
N GLN A 146 7.93 2.12 5.83
CA GLN A 146 6.90 2.33 6.84
C GLN A 146 5.51 1.83 6.40
N VAL A 147 5.20 1.85 5.11
CA VAL A 147 3.99 1.24 4.55
C VAL A 147 3.95 -0.27 4.81
N SER A 148 5.10 -0.94 4.87
CA SER A 148 5.18 -2.35 5.27
C SER A 148 4.80 -2.58 6.75
N HIS A 149 5.01 -1.57 7.61
CA HIS A 149 4.57 -1.60 9.00
C HIS A 149 3.03 -1.57 9.09
N LEU A 150 2.38 -0.70 8.30
CA LEU A 150 0.92 -0.70 8.16
C LEU A 150 0.39 -2.08 7.74
N GLN A 151 1.00 -2.71 6.73
CA GLN A 151 0.61 -4.05 6.29
C GLN A 151 0.72 -5.07 7.42
N THR A 152 1.82 -5.02 8.18
CA THR A 152 2.09 -5.90 9.33
C THR A 152 1.02 -5.75 10.41
N VAL A 153 0.71 -4.53 10.81
CA VAL A 153 -0.31 -4.21 11.83
C VAL A 153 -1.69 -4.62 11.36
N ARG A 154 -2.07 -4.27 10.13
CA ARG A 154 -3.36 -4.60 9.53
C ARG A 154 -3.58 -6.11 9.44
N ASN A 155 -2.57 -6.87 9.02
CA ASN A 155 -2.66 -8.32 8.92
C ASN A 155 -2.76 -8.97 10.30
N ALA A 156 -2.03 -8.45 11.30
CA ALA A 156 -2.16 -8.93 12.68
C ALA A 156 -3.54 -8.66 13.27
N ALA A 157 -4.12 -7.49 13.00
CA ALA A 157 -5.49 -7.17 13.42
C ALA A 157 -6.54 -8.08 12.77
N ALA A 158 -6.34 -8.47 11.50
CA ALA A 158 -7.25 -9.35 10.78
C ALA A 158 -7.16 -10.83 11.20
N HIS A 159 -5.95 -11.33 11.49
CA HIS A 159 -5.74 -12.75 11.84
C HIS A 159 -5.76 -13.04 13.34
N ARG A 160 -5.44 -12.05 14.18
CA ARG A 160 -5.46 -12.10 15.65
C ARG A 160 -4.80 -13.35 16.24
N ASN A 161 -3.59 -13.66 15.77
CA ASN A 161 -2.82 -14.81 16.27
C ASN A 161 -1.43 -14.39 16.77
N GLY A 162 -0.80 -15.27 17.56
CA GLY A 162 0.50 -14.97 18.18
C GLY A 162 1.65 -14.77 17.18
N GLU A 163 1.58 -15.37 15.99
CA GLU A 163 2.59 -15.20 14.95
C GLU A 163 2.58 -13.79 14.38
N THR A 164 1.42 -13.34 13.91
CA THR A 164 1.25 -11.99 13.38
C THR A 164 1.51 -10.92 14.44
N MET A 165 1.16 -11.17 15.71
CA MET A 165 1.50 -10.27 16.81
C MET A 165 3.01 -10.15 17.04
N ARG A 166 3.78 -11.25 16.91
CA ARG A 166 5.25 -11.18 16.98
C ARG A 166 5.82 -10.28 15.89
N ASN A 167 5.25 -10.27 14.69
CA ASN A 167 5.68 -9.38 13.62
C ASN A 167 5.42 -7.90 13.98
N VAL A 168 4.29 -7.59 14.63
CA VAL A 168 4.01 -6.24 15.15
C VAL A 168 5.02 -5.85 16.23
N LEU A 169 5.33 -6.74 17.16
CA LEU A 169 6.32 -6.46 18.21
C LEU A 169 7.75 -6.34 17.66
N ALA A 170 8.07 -7.01 16.55
CA ALA A 170 9.38 -6.92 15.92
C ALA A 170 9.67 -5.49 15.40
N ILE A 171 8.66 -4.77 14.93
CA ILE A 171 8.80 -3.38 14.45
C ILE A 171 8.64 -2.34 15.57
N ALA A 172 8.24 -2.75 16.78
CA ALA A 172 7.93 -1.84 17.89
C ALA A 172 9.12 -0.96 18.29
N HIS A 173 10.35 -1.47 18.20
CA HIS A 173 11.57 -0.73 18.56
C HIS A 173 11.82 0.54 17.71
N LEU A 174 11.14 0.68 16.57
CA LEU A 174 11.20 1.87 15.72
C LEU A 174 10.27 2.99 16.20
N TYR A 175 9.45 2.71 17.22
CA TYR A 175 8.46 3.62 17.74
C TYR A 175 8.56 3.76 19.27
N ASN A 176 8.11 4.89 19.79
CA ASN A 176 7.86 5.07 21.20
C ASN A 176 6.49 4.46 21.55
N LEU A 177 6.51 3.49 22.47
CA LEU A 177 5.32 2.83 22.97
C LEU A 177 4.93 3.42 24.32
N PRO A 178 3.73 3.98 24.47
CA PRO A 178 3.24 4.36 25.79
C PRO A 178 2.97 3.14 26.68
N ARG A 179 2.61 1.99 26.08
CA ARG A 179 2.40 0.70 26.76
C ARG A 179 2.46 -0.46 25.75
N PRO A 180 2.64 -1.71 26.22
CA PRO A 180 2.47 -2.88 25.36
C PRO A 180 1.07 -2.91 24.73
N PRO A 181 0.96 -3.18 23.41
CA PRO A 181 -0.34 -3.24 22.73
C PRO A 181 -1.15 -4.44 23.21
N ARG A 182 -2.41 -4.21 23.58
CA ARG A 182 -3.39 -5.28 23.86
C ARG A 182 -4.02 -5.81 22.58
N HIS A 183 -4.05 -4.96 21.57
CA HIS A 183 -4.58 -5.24 20.25
C HIS A 183 -3.62 -4.66 19.20
N PRO A 184 -3.34 -5.35 18.07
CA PRO A 184 -2.41 -4.85 17.05
C PRO A 184 -2.71 -3.43 16.57
N ILE A 185 -4.01 -3.09 16.46
CA ILE A 185 -4.47 -1.78 16.00
C ILE A 185 -4.07 -0.62 16.92
N GLU A 186 -3.72 -0.89 18.18
CA GLU A 186 -3.19 0.14 19.09
C GLU A 186 -1.83 0.69 18.59
N ALA A 187 -1.15 -0.01 17.67
CA ALA A 187 0.06 0.45 17.03
C ALA A 187 -0.11 1.73 16.20
N LEU A 188 -1.33 2.10 15.83
CA LEU A 188 -1.61 3.37 15.15
C LEU A 188 -1.20 4.59 15.98
N TYR A 189 -1.20 4.45 17.30
CA TYR A 189 -0.87 5.51 18.26
C TYR A 189 0.59 5.49 18.69
N TRP A 190 1.39 4.55 18.17
CA TRP A 190 2.82 4.59 18.41
C TRP A 190 3.41 5.83 17.78
N VAL A 191 4.44 6.38 18.40
CA VAL A 191 5.06 7.61 17.91
C VAL A 191 6.36 7.24 17.20
N ASP A 192 6.50 7.59 15.94
CA ASP A 192 7.72 7.32 15.17
C ASP A 192 8.90 8.05 15.81
N VAL A 193 10.00 7.33 16.06
CA VAL A 193 11.16 7.90 16.78
C VAL A 193 11.88 8.97 15.94
N ALA A 194 11.79 8.90 14.61
CA ALA A 194 12.47 9.83 13.73
C ALA A 194 11.66 11.12 13.50
N SER A 195 10.35 11.02 13.27
CA SER A 195 9.50 12.20 12.98
C SER A 195 8.80 12.77 14.20
N GLY A 196 8.52 11.96 15.23
CA GLY A 196 7.70 12.35 16.38
C GLY A 196 6.19 12.34 16.09
N ASP A 197 5.78 11.92 14.89
CA ASP A 197 4.37 11.82 14.50
C ASP A 197 3.78 10.47 14.93
N TYR A 198 2.45 10.37 14.92
CA TYR A 198 1.81 9.08 15.08
C TYR A 198 2.13 8.17 13.89
N ALA A 199 2.27 6.87 14.14
CA ALA A 199 2.66 5.89 13.13
C ALA A 199 1.75 5.94 11.90
N ILE A 200 0.44 6.12 12.10
CA ILE A 200 -0.53 6.26 11.01
C ILE A 200 -0.26 7.47 10.11
N GLU A 201 0.16 8.61 10.66
CA GLU A 201 0.51 9.81 9.90
C GLU A 201 1.80 9.57 9.11
N ALA A 202 2.81 9.01 9.77
CA ALA A 202 4.08 8.68 9.15
C ALA A 202 3.89 7.72 7.95
N TRP A 203 3.04 6.69 8.11
CA TRP A 203 2.70 5.75 7.03
C TRP A 203 1.96 6.44 5.89
N ALA A 204 0.99 7.32 6.20
CA ALA A 204 0.26 8.07 5.19
C ALA A 204 1.19 9.04 4.44
N ASP A 205 2.10 9.71 5.12
CA ASP A 205 3.09 10.60 4.52
C ASP A 205 4.07 9.87 3.62
N GLU A 206 4.51 8.67 4.01
CA GLU A 206 5.30 7.83 3.13
C GLU A 206 4.52 7.46 1.86
N MET A 207 3.23 7.11 1.97
CA MET A 207 2.38 6.89 0.78
C MET A 207 2.29 8.12 -0.11
N ARG A 208 2.19 9.34 0.45
CA ARG A 208 2.18 10.60 -0.31
C ARG A 208 3.49 10.79 -1.07
N LYS A 209 4.62 10.57 -0.41
CA LYS A 209 5.96 10.69 -1.00
C LYS A 209 6.18 9.66 -2.11
N ILE A 210 5.78 8.41 -1.89
CA ILE A 210 5.89 7.38 -2.92
C ILE A 210 4.99 7.74 -4.10
N ALA A 211 3.77 8.20 -3.85
CA ALA A 211 2.83 8.53 -4.90
C ALA A 211 3.36 9.62 -5.83
N SER A 212 3.90 10.71 -5.26
CA SER A 212 4.41 11.84 -6.04
C SER A 212 5.61 11.47 -6.91
N VAL A 213 6.43 10.51 -6.47
CA VAL A 213 7.55 9.97 -7.24
C VAL A 213 7.05 8.96 -8.29
N ALA A 214 6.10 8.09 -7.94
CA ALA A 214 5.64 7.01 -8.82
C ALA A 214 4.87 7.49 -10.07
N VAL A 215 4.26 8.68 -10.01
CA VAL A 215 3.47 9.23 -11.12
C VAL A 215 4.26 10.07 -12.14
N GLN A 216 5.57 10.26 -11.94
CA GLN A 216 6.42 11.08 -12.80
C GLN A 216 6.80 10.43 -14.12
#